data_AF-A0A8T0WEL7-F1
#
_entry.id   AF-A0A8T0WEL7-F1
#
_cell.length_a   1.000
_cell.length_b   1.000
_cell.length_c   1.000
_cell.angle_alpha   90.00
_cell.angle_beta   90.00
_cell.angle_gamma   90.00
#
_symmetry.space_group_name_H-M   'P 1'
#
loop_
_entity.id
_entity.type
_entity.pdbx_description
1 polymer ?
#
loop_
_entity_poly.entity_id
_entity_poly.type
_entity_poly.pdbx_seq_one_letter_code
_entity_poly.pdbx_strand_id
1 'polypeptide(L)'
;MAVLLLLWLAALLASSSSASTPGFDYFVLALQWPGTVCRSSAAAGPCCSSNLCCRSDRIGWFTIHGLWPSYAHGNGPTCCNNSDFDMAKISNLTTELQKYWPSLYCSSPSLCSGGHGSLWAHEWEKHGTCSYPVIQDEYSYFSTTLHLYSSYNVTAMLASKISIGADDGGRYLHKHPSTARRHKAQSRMEATALSLA
;
A
#
# COMPACT_ATOMS: atom_id res chain seq x y z
N MET A 1 -56.80 -3.70 -13.46
CA MET A 1 -55.77 -4.44 -12.68
C MET A 1 -54.60 -4.92 -13.54
N ALA A 2 -54.80 -5.45 -14.75
CA ALA A 2 -53.71 -5.91 -15.63
C ALA A 2 -52.71 -4.81 -16.07
N VAL A 3 -53.19 -3.58 -16.31
CA VAL A 3 -52.33 -2.45 -16.74
C VAL A 3 -51.37 -2.00 -15.63
N LEU A 4 -51.79 -2.09 -14.36
CA LEU A 4 -50.95 -1.73 -13.20
C LEU A 4 -49.84 -2.77 -12.95
N LEU A 5 -50.10 -4.04 -13.26
CA LEU A 5 -49.11 -5.13 -13.18
C LEU A 5 -48.00 -4.98 -14.24
N LEU A 6 -48.35 -4.54 -15.46
CA LEU A 6 -47.38 -4.31 -16.54
C LEU A 6 -46.46 -3.12 -16.25
N LEU A 7 -46.96 -2.06 -15.60
CA LEU A 7 -46.17 -0.91 -15.19
C LEU A 7 -45.19 -1.24 -14.05
N TRP A 8 -45.58 -2.11 -13.12
CA TRP A 8 -44.70 -2.61 -12.06
C TRP A 8 -43.58 -3.51 -12.58
N LEU A 9 -43.86 -4.36 -13.57
CA LEU A 9 -42.85 -5.20 -14.22
C LEU A 9 -41.82 -4.33 -14.98
N ALA A 10 -42.26 -3.30 -15.71
CA ALA A 10 -41.37 -2.40 -16.43
C ALA A 10 -40.42 -1.61 -15.50
N ALA A 11 -40.88 -1.22 -14.31
CA ALA A 11 -40.04 -0.55 -13.30
C ALA A 11 -38.98 -1.50 -12.69
N LEU A 12 -39.29 -2.79 -12.54
CA LEU A 12 -38.32 -3.79 -12.08
C LEU A 12 -37.21 -4.07 -13.11
N LEU A 13 -37.54 -4.04 -14.42
CA LEU A 13 -36.56 -4.24 -15.49
C LEU A 13 -35.65 -3.01 -15.73
N ALA A 14 -36.01 -1.82 -15.24
CA ALA A 14 -35.23 -0.59 -15.42
C ALA A 14 -34.12 -0.38 -14.37
N SER A 15 -34.00 -1.26 -13.36
CA SER A 15 -32.92 -1.20 -12.37
C SER A 15 -31.65 -1.86 -12.91
N SER A 16 -31.13 -1.33 -14.02
CA SER A 16 -29.78 -1.67 -14.48
C SER A 16 -28.79 -0.88 -13.63
N SER A 17 -28.34 -1.46 -12.52
CA SER A 17 -27.16 -0.97 -11.80
C SER A 17 -25.98 -1.04 -12.77
N SER A 18 -25.62 0.07 -13.42
CA SER A 18 -24.37 0.15 -14.16
C SER A 18 -23.25 -0.02 -13.15
N ALA A 19 -22.74 -1.25 -13.03
CA ALA A 19 -21.52 -1.52 -12.30
C ALA A 19 -20.45 -0.62 -12.91
N SER A 20 -19.98 0.37 -12.14
CA SER A 20 -18.89 1.23 -12.57
C SER A 20 -17.69 0.32 -12.84
N THR A 21 -17.17 0.34 -14.06
CA THR A 21 -15.92 -0.36 -14.34
C THR A 21 -14.81 0.30 -13.53
N PRO A 22 -13.97 -0.47 -12.80
CA PRO A 22 -12.83 0.08 -12.09
C PRO A 22 -11.95 0.89 -13.04
N GLY A 23 -11.54 2.08 -12.62
CA GLY A 23 -10.67 2.96 -13.40
C GLY A 23 -9.20 2.57 -13.34
N PHE A 24 -8.89 1.28 -13.17
CA PHE A 24 -7.53 0.71 -13.05
C PHE A 24 -7.53 -0.78 -13.42
N ASP A 25 -6.35 -1.35 -13.69
CA ASP A 25 -6.22 -2.73 -14.20
C ASP A 25 -5.90 -3.75 -13.09
N TYR A 26 -5.05 -3.39 -12.13
CA TYR A 26 -4.65 -4.27 -11.01
C TYR A 26 -4.21 -3.48 -9.78
N PHE A 27 -4.03 -4.17 -8.66
CA PHE A 27 -3.44 -3.61 -7.45
C PHE A 27 -1.96 -3.99 -7.30
N VAL A 28 -1.15 -3.02 -6.89
CA VAL A 28 0.21 -3.24 -6.38
C VAL A 28 0.18 -3.14 -4.86
N LEU A 29 0.49 -4.24 -4.17
CA LEU A 29 0.87 -4.17 -2.76
C LEU A 29 2.36 -3.84 -2.68
N ALA A 30 2.69 -2.59 -2.33
CA ALA A 30 4.05 -2.10 -2.19
C ALA A 30 4.54 -2.28 -0.76
N LEU A 31 5.63 -3.02 -0.59
CA LEU A 31 6.30 -3.24 0.69
C LEU A 31 7.68 -2.56 0.72
N GLN A 32 8.12 -2.15 1.89
CA GLN A 32 9.43 -1.55 2.12
C GLN A 32 10.20 -2.30 3.21
N TRP A 33 11.52 -2.39 3.06
CA TRP A 33 12.40 -2.99 4.06
C TRP A 33 13.02 -1.91 4.96
N PRO A 34 12.64 -1.83 6.25
CA PRO A 34 13.15 -0.79 7.14
C PRO A 34 14.67 -0.74 7.23
N GLY A 35 15.35 -1.89 7.23
CA GLY A 35 16.82 -1.91 7.28
C GLY A 35 17.52 -1.16 6.14
N THR A 36 16.92 -1.13 4.94
CA THR A 36 17.44 -0.35 3.81
C THR A 36 17.00 1.10 3.89
N VAL A 37 15.71 1.34 4.19
CA VAL A 37 15.16 2.70 4.26
C VAL A 37 15.86 3.51 5.33
N CYS A 38 15.96 2.99 6.55
CA CYS A 38 16.55 3.68 7.71
C CYS A 38 18.06 3.98 7.55
N ARG A 39 18.75 3.29 6.63
CA ARG A 39 20.15 3.57 6.30
C ARG A 39 20.30 4.66 5.23
N SER A 40 19.23 5.01 4.52
CA SER A 40 19.25 6.08 3.51
C SER A 40 19.36 7.46 4.17
N SER A 41 20.06 8.40 3.53
CA SER A 41 20.22 9.77 4.05
C SER A 41 18.90 10.53 4.18
N ALA A 42 17.91 10.23 3.35
CA ALA A 42 16.58 10.83 3.43
C ALA A 42 15.79 10.39 4.68
N ALA A 43 15.96 9.14 5.11
CA ALA A 43 15.33 8.62 6.33
C ALA A 43 16.17 8.88 7.60
N ALA A 44 17.49 8.99 7.45
CA ALA A 44 18.46 9.19 8.54
C ALA A 44 18.64 10.65 8.97
N GLY A 45 17.69 11.54 8.63
CA GLY A 45 17.65 12.91 9.14
C GLY A 45 17.47 12.97 10.68
N PRO A 46 17.30 14.18 11.26
CA PRO A 46 17.04 14.32 12.69
C PRO A 46 15.86 13.45 13.13
N CYS A 47 16.01 12.78 14.28
CA CYS A 47 14.98 11.87 14.74
C CYS A 47 13.69 12.59 15.15
N CYS A 48 12.56 11.91 14.90
CA CYS A 48 11.22 12.40 15.18
C CYS A 48 10.32 11.24 15.62
N SER A 49 9.19 11.57 16.25
CA SER A 49 8.25 10.60 16.81
C SER A 49 7.53 9.73 15.77
N SER A 50 7.33 10.26 14.56
CA SER A 50 6.64 9.56 13.46
C SER A 50 7.53 8.56 12.73
N ASN A 51 8.86 8.71 12.81
CA ASN A 51 9.81 7.85 12.09
C ASN A 51 10.17 6.62 12.92
N LEU A 52 9.73 5.44 12.47
CA LEU A 52 10.03 4.19 13.17
C LEU A 52 11.53 3.84 13.18
N CYS A 53 12.33 4.38 12.25
CA CYS A 53 13.78 4.23 12.25
C CYS A 53 14.47 4.80 13.50
N CYS A 54 13.80 5.70 14.23
CA CYS A 54 14.32 6.36 15.42
C CYS A 54 13.99 5.64 16.73
N ARG A 55 13.36 4.46 16.66
CA ARG A 55 13.11 3.63 17.84
C ARG A 55 14.30 2.70 18.08
N SER A 56 14.51 2.31 19.33
CA SER A 56 15.59 1.39 19.74
C SER A 56 15.46 0.00 19.12
N ASP A 57 14.26 -0.39 18.74
CA ASP A 57 13.95 -1.75 18.33
C ASP A 57 14.24 -1.95 16.84
N ARG A 58 15.06 -2.95 16.53
CA ARG A 58 15.32 -3.37 15.15
C ARG A 58 14.04 -3.95 14.54
N ILE A 59 13.58 -3.36 13.43
CA ILE A 59 12.42 -3.87 12.69
C ILE A 59 12.92 -4.94 11.71
N GLY A 60 12.65 -6.20 12.04
CA GLY A 60 13.10 -7.38 11.26
C GLY A 60 12.11 -7.86 10.21
N TRP A 61 11.11 -7.06 9.84
CA TRP A 61 10.07 -7.42 8.87
C TRP A 61 9.84 -6.32 7.84
N PHE A 62 9.35 -6.71 6.67
CA PHE A 62 8.84 -5.77 5.67
C PHE A 62 7.65 -5.00 6.25
N THR A 63 7.57 -3.70 5.99
CA THR A 63 6.40 -2.88 6.30
C THR A 63 5.67 -2.49 5.03
N ILE A 64 4.39 -2.16 5.15
CA ILE A 64 3.57 -1.66 4.07
C ILE A 64 4.05 -0.25 3.71
N HIS A 65 4.17 0.01 2.41
CA HIS A 65 4.27 1.36 1.86
C HIS A 65 2.89 1.80 1.38
N GLY A 66 2.22 0.98 0.57
CA GLY A 66 0.86 1.26 0.11
C GLY A 66 0.23 0.18 -0.75
N LEU A 67 -1.04 0.39 -1.08
CA LEU A 67 -1.83 -0.44 -2.00
C LEU A 67 -2.29 0.44 -3.16
N TRP A 68 -1.75 0.22 -4.35
CA TRP A 68 -1.89 1.18 -5.45
C TRP A 68 -2.68 0.59 -6.62
N PRO A 69 -3.90 1.08 -6.89
CA PRO A 69 -4.53 0.92 -8.20
C PRO A 69 -3.54 1.31 -9.29
N SER A 70 -3.33 0.44 -10.28
CA SER A 70 -2.28 0.59 -11.31
C SER A 70 -2.81 0.26 -12.69
N TYR A 71 -2.24 0.89 -13.72
CA TYR A 71 -2.50 0.56 -15.12
C TYR A 71 -1.45 -0.43 -15.65
N ALA A 72 -1.83 -1.29 -16.59
CA ALA A 72 -0.95 -2.25 -17.26
C ALA A 72 0.24 -1.60 -17.98
N HIS A 73 0.12 -0.32 -18.35
CA HIS A 73 1.09 0.38 -19.19
C HIS A 73 1.62 1.68 -18.56
N GLY A 74 1.56 1.84 -17.23
CA GLY A 74 2.12 3.02 -16.59
C GLY A 74 1.75 3.19 -15.13
N ASN A 75 1.92 4.42 -14.64
CA ASN A 75 1.50 4.79 -13.29
C ASN A 75 -0.03 4.77 -13.20
N GLY A 76 -0.56 4.25 -12.09
CA GLY A 76 -2.00 4.21 -11.86
C GLY A 76 -2.66 5.58 -11.66
N PRO A 77 -3.99 5.59 -11.53
CA PRO A 77 -4.74 6.80 -11.21
C PRO A 77 -4.33 7.35 -9.83
N THR A 78 -4.40 8.67 -9.67
CA THR A 78 -4.09 9.35 -8.40
C THR A 78 -5.06 10.48 -8.08
N CYS A 79 -5.33 10.71 -6.79
CA CYS A 79 -6.18 11.82 -6.31
C CYS A 79 -7.59 11.81 -6.97
N CYS A 80 -8.26 10.66 -6.99
CA CYS A 80 -9.48 10.45 -7.79
C CYS A 80 -10.76 11.06 -7.20
N ASN A 81 -10.73 11.42 -5.93
CA ASN A 81 -11.82 12.13 -5.27
C ASN A 81 -11.26 13.08 -4.22
N ASN A 82 -12.00 14.16 -3.94
CA ASN A 82 -11.68 15.13 -2.89
C ASN A 82 -12.12 14.61 -1.50
N SER A 83 -11.88 13.33 -1.21
CA SER A 83 -12.17 12.76 0.10
C SER A 83 -10.95 12.91 0.99
N ASP A 84 -11.02 13.84 1.93
CA ASP A 84 -10.01 13.97 2.97
C ASP A 84 -9.96 12.71 3.85
N PHE A 85 -8.76 12.42 4.36
CA PHE A 85 -8.52 11.33 5.30
C PHE A 85 -9.15 11.61 6.67
N ASP A 86 -9.81 10.60 7.25
CA ASP A 86 -10.45 10.69 8.56
C ASP A 86 -10.01 9.55 9.48
N MET A 87 -9.06 9.87 10.37
CA MET A 87 -8.52 8.95 11.37
C MET A 87 -9.60 8.24 12.21
N ALA A 88 -10.78 8.85 12.41
CA ALA A 88 -11.85 8.24 13.18
C ALA A 88 -12.39 6.96 12.50
N LYS A 89 -12.45 6.94 11.17
CA LYS A 89 -12.95 5.79 10.38
C LYS A 89 -12.08 4.54 10.49
N ILE A 90 -10.82 4.71 10.86
CA ILE A 90 -9.84 3.61 10.96
C ILE A 90 -9.30 3.43 12.38
N SER A 91 -9.94 4.05 13.38
CA SER A 91 -9.48 4.06 14.77
C SER A 91 -9.25 2.64 15.33
N ASN A 92 -10.07 1.67 14.94
CA ASN A 92 -9.96 0.25 15.30
C ASN A 92 -8.80 -0.50 14.62
N LEU A 93 -8.17 0.06 13.57
CA LEU A 93 -7.01 -0.53 12.89
C LEU A 93 -5.68 0.09 13.33
N THR A 94 -5.71 1.09 14.21
CA THR A 94 -4.54 1.92 14.54
C THR A 94 -3.36 1.10 15.06
N THR A 95 -3.61 0.09 15.89
CA THR A 95 -2.55 -0.76 16.47
C THR A 95 -1.80 -1.52 15.38
N GLU A 96 -2.53 -2.15 14.46
CA GLU A 96 -2.00 -2.88 13.32
C GLU A 96 -1.28 -1.96 12.34
N LEU A 97 -1.86 -0.78 12.04
CA LEU A 97 -1.25 0.21 11.15
C LEU A 97 0.06 0.77 11.72
N GLN A 98 0.12 1.05 13.02
CA GLN A 98 1.36 1.49 13.67
C GLN A 98 2.47 0.44 13.60
N LYS A 99 2.11 -0.84 13.62
CA LYS A 99 3.08 -1.95 13.58
C LYS A 99 3.53 -2.31 12.17
N TYR A 100 2.59 -2.37 11.23
CA TYR A 100 2.83 -2.92 9.89
C TYR A 100 2.84 -1.86 8.79
N TRP A 101 2.26 -0.68 9.00
CA TRP A 101 2.29 0.45 8.06
C TRP A 101 2.84 1.75 8.69
N PRO A 102 3.98 1.71 9.40
CA PRO A 102 4.58 2.89 10.01
C PRO A 102 5.17 3.85 8.96
N SER A 103 5.32 5.13 9.32
CA SER A 103 6.25 6.00 8.61
C SER A 103 7.70 5.65 8.97
N LEU A 104 8.56 5.66 7.95
CA LEU A 104 10.02 5.52 8.09
C LEU A 104 10.75 6.84 7.81
N TYR A 105 10.01 7.94 7.74
CA TYR A 105 10.51 9.27 7.42
C TYR A 105 9.96 10.31 8.40
N CYS A 106 10.74 11.36 8.64
CA CYS A 106 10.31 12.51 9.44
C CYS A 106 9.56 13.57 8.65
N SER A 107 9.77 13.63 7.34
CA SER A 107 9.02 14.51 6.46
C SER A 107 7.58 14.01 6.30
N SER A 108 6.63 14.92 6.44
CA SER A 108 5.23 14.67 6.08
C SER A 108 5.06 14.68 4.56
N PRO A 109 4.50 13.63 3.93
CA PRO A 109 4.20 13.62 2.50
C PRO A 109 3.13 14.65 2.12
N SER A 110 3.12 15.07 0.85
CA SER A 110 2.13 16.01 0.31
C SER A 110 0.76 15.36 0.17
N LEU A 111 -0.31 16.10 0.43
CA LEU A 111 -1.70 15.64 0.28
C LEU A 111 -2.30 16.09 -1.06
N CYS A 112 -3.36 15.40 -1.51
CA CYS A 112 -4.08 15.77 -2.74
C CYS A 112 -4.94 17.02 -2.51
N SER A 113 -5.47 17.17 -1.30
CA SER A 113 -6.17 18.37 -0.82
C SER A 113 -5.25 19.59 -0.64
N GLY A 114 -3.93 19.39 -0.74
CA GLY A 114 -2.91 20.41 -0.52
C GLY A 114 -2.27 20.32 0.87
N GLY A 115 -1.08 20.91 1.02
CA GLY A 115 -0.32 20.82 2.27
C GLY A 115 0.32 19.45 2.49
N HIS A 116 0.53 19.08 3.75
CA HIS A 116 1.25 17.86 4.13
C HIS A 116 0.54 17.14 5.28
N GLY A 117 0.61 15.81 5.31
CA GLY A 117 -0.10 14.98 6.29
C GLY A 117 0.67 13.74 6.71
N SER A 118 -0.02 12.81 7.38
CA SER A 118 0.55 11.51 7.71
C SER A 118 0.76 10.66 6.46
N LEU A 119 1.56 9.58 6.59
CA LEU A 119 1.68 8.57 5.54
C LEU A 119 0.31 8.00 5.16
N TRP A 120 -0.55 7.71 6.15
CA TRP A 120 -1.88 7.14 5.88
C TRP A 120 -2.78 8.11 5.14
N ALA A 121 -2.76 9.39 5.49
CA ALA A 121 -3.50 10.41 4.76
C ALA A 121 -3.04 10.50 3.29
N HIS A 122 -1.73 10.49 3.05
CA HIS A 122 -1.18 10.47 1.70
C HIS A 122 -1.63 9.25 0.90
N GLU A 123 -1.51 8.05 1.47
CA GLU A 123 -1.84 6.80 0.78
C GLU A 123 -3.35 6.68 0.51
N TRP A 124 -4.20 7.13 1.44
CA TRP A 124 -5.64 7.19 1.21
C TRP A 124 -6.01 8.20 0.12
N GLU A 125 -5.62 9.47 0.28
CA GLU A 125 -6.03 10.54 -0.63
C GLU A 125 -5.51 10.29 -2.04
N LYS A 126 -4.24 9.88 -2.17
CA LYS A 126 -3.59 9.70 -3.46
C LYS A 126 -3.96 8.39 -4.15
N HIS A 127 -4.08 7.29 -3.41
CA HIS A 127 -4.25 5.96 -4.00
C HIS A 127 -5.57 5.28 -3.59
N GLY A 128 -5.92 5.35 -2.30
CA GLY A 128 -7.16 4.76 -1.78
C GLY A 128 -8.42 5.29 -2.45
N THR A 129 -8.52 6.60 -2.70
CA THR A 129 -9.66 7.23 -3.39
C THR A 129 -9.87 6.71 -4.82
N CYS A 130 -8.84 6.15 -5.44
CA CYS A 130 -8.89 5.59 -6.78
C CYS A 130 -9.28 4.11 -6.82
N SER A 131 -9.52 3.48 -5.68
CA SER A 131 -9.82 2.04 -5.58
C SER A 131 -11.30 1.72 -5.82
N TYR A 132 -12.16 2.74 -5.95
CA TYR A 132 -13.59 2.57 -6.24
C TYR A 132 -13.82 2.00 -7.66
N PRO A 133 -14.82 1.11 -7.85
CA PRO A 133 -15.73 0.58 -6.84
C PRO A 133 -15.23 -0.69 -6.11
N VAL A 134 -14.04 -1.19 -6.43
CA VAL A 134 -13.54 -2.46 -5.87
C VAL A 134 -13.36 -2.36 -4.36
N ILE A 135 -12.79 -1.25 -3.90
CA ILE A 135 -12.72 -0.88 -2.49
C ILE A 135 -13.48 0.44 -2.34
N GLN A 136 -14.53 0.43 -1.53
CA GLN A 136 -15.54 1.49 -1.53
C GLN A 136 -15.23 2.65 -0.59
N ASP A 137 -14.50 2.39 0.50
CA ASP A 137 -14.29 3.36 1.56
C ASP A 137 -12.91 3.22 2.23
N GLU A 138 -12.61 4.21 3.07
CA GLU A 138 -11.34 4.35 3.78
C GLU A 138 -11.05 3.15 4.68
N TYR A 139 -12.04 2.71 5.46
CA TYR A 139 -11.88 1.54 6.33
C TYR A 139 -11.56 0.29 5.52
N SER A 140 -12.28 0.06 4.43
CA SER A 140 -12.10 -1.08 3.53
C SER A 140 -10.72 -1.05 2.86
N TYR A 141 -10.19 0.13 2.54
CA TYR A 141 -8.85 0.28 1.97
C TYR A 141 -7.75 -0.17 2.93
N PHE A 142 -7.76 0.35 4.16
CA PHE A 142 -6.75 -0.02 5.15
C PHE A 142 -6.90 -1.47 5.62
N SER A 143 -8.12 -1.93 5.88
CA SER A 143 -8.38 -3.31 6.32
C SER A 143 -8.03 -4.33 5.24
N THR A 144 -8.38 -4.08 3.96
CA THR A 144 -7.99 -4.94 2.83
C THR A 144 -6.48 -4.99 2.67
N THR A 145 -5.80 -3.83 2.76
CA THR A 145 -4.34 -3.79 2.64
C THR A 145 -3.65 -4.59 3.76
N LEU A 146 -4.10 -4.43 5.01
CA LEU A 146 -3.61 -5.22 6.14
C LEU A 146 -3.88 -6.72 5.95
N HIS A 147 -5.06 -7.08 5.45
CA HIS A 147 -5.41 -8.47 5.15
C HIS A 147 -4.49 -9.07 4.09
N LEU A 148 -4.28 -8.39 2.97
CA LEU A 148 -3.35 -8.81 1.91
C LEU A 148 -1.92 -8.95 2.42
N TYR A 149 -1.43 -7.97 3.18
CA TYR A 149 -0.10 -8.01 3.80
C TYR A 149 0.06 -9.24 4.71
N SER A 150 -0.94 -9.55 5.53
CA SER A 150 -0.89 -10.71 6.43
C SER A 150 -0.96 -12.04 5.68
N SER A 151 -1.72 -12.10 4.58
CA SER A 151 -1.91 -13.30 3.76
C SER A 151 -0.66 -13.65 2.96
N TYR A 152 0.09 -12.64 2.52
CA TYR A 152 1.33 -12.80 1.76
C TYR A 152 2.54 -12.31 2.57
N ASN A 153 2.89 -13.06 3.62
CA ASN A 153 3.99 -12.70 4.51
C ASN A 153 5.36 -12.87 3.83
N VAL A 154 5.79 -11.85 3.08
CA VAL A 154 7.06 -11.80 2.35
C VAL A 154 8.25 -11.99 3.28
N THR A 155 8.18 -11.48 4.51
CA THR A 155 9.24 -11.67 5.52
C THR A 155 9.45 -13.16 5.79
N ALA A 156 8.38 -13.91 6.07
CA ALA A 156 8.46 -15.35 6.33
C ALA A 156 8.89 -16.14 5.08
N MET A 157 8.34 -15.78 3.90
CA MET A 157 8.72 -16.41 2.64
C MET A 157 10.21 -16.28 2.37
N LEU A 158 10.77 -15.08 2.55
CA LEU A 158 12.20 -14.87 2.35
C LEU A 158 13.03 -15.51 3.46
N ALA A 159 12.65 -15.40 4.73
CA ALA A 159 13.36 -16.05 5.84
C ALA A 159 13.48 -17.58 5.66
N SER A 160 12.47 -18.22 5.05
CA SER A 160 12.47 -19.66 4.75
C SER A 160 13.39 -20.08 3.61
N LYS A 161 13.85 -19.14 2.78
CA LYS A 161 14.69 -19.37 1.59
C LYS A 161 16.07 -18.75 1.68
N ILE A 162 16.20 -17.70 2.49
CA ILE A 162 17.35 -16.82 2.65
C ILE A 162 17.39 -16.42 4.12
N SER A 163 18.51 -16.59 4.82
CA SER A 163 18.66 -16.14 6.20
C SER A 163 18.69 -14.60 6.29
N ILE A 164 17.53 -13.94 6.19
CA ILE A 164 17.42 -12.49 6.33
C ILE A 164 17.52 -12.15 7.82
N GLY A 165 18.74 -11.95 8.31
CA GLY A 165 19.01 -11.25 9.56
C GLY A 165 18.94 -9.73 9.35
N ALA A 166 18.45 -9.01 10.36
CA ALA A 166 18.46 -7.54 10.39
C ALA A 166 19.88 -6.93 10.55
N ASP A 167 20.92 -7.75 10.47
CA ASP A 167 22.31 -7.38 10.68
C ASP A 167 23.25 -8.19 9.79
N ASP A 168 23.89 -7.51 8.83
CA ASP A 168 25.26 -7.79 8.33
C ASP A 168 25.56 -7.12 6.99
N GLY A 169 24.57 -6.55 6.28
CA GLY A 169 24.84 -6.11 4.91
C GLY A 169 25.19 -7.27 3.99
N GLY A 170 24.68 -8.46 4.31
CA GLY A 170 24.74 -9.66 3.49
C GLY A 170 24.33 -9.34 2.06
N ARG A 171 25.27 -9.56 1.12
CA ARG A 171 24.99 -9.44 -0.30
C ARG A 171 24.32 -10.73 -0.75
N TYR A 172 23.03 -10.67 -1.07
CA TYR A 172 22.33 -11.80 -1.68
C TYR A 172 22.50 -11.74 -3.20
N LEU A 173 22.93 -12.86 -3.79
CA LEU A 173 23.06 -12.99 -5.25
C LEU A 173 21.67 -13.20 -5.85
N HIS A 174 21.17 -12.21 -6.58
CA HIS A 174 20.08 -12.44 -7.53
C HIS A 174 20.66 -13.25 -8.71
N LYS A 175 20.38 -14.55 -8.77
CA LYS A 175 20.74 -15.38 -9.94
C LYS A 175 19.73 -15.09 -11.06
N HIS A 176 20.03 -14.13 -11.92
CA HIS A 176 19.37 -14.00 -13.22
C HIS A 176 19.97 -15.05 -14.19
N PRO A 177 19.20 -15.77 -15.02
CA PRO A 177 19.69 -16.91 -15.81
C PRO A 177 20.74 -16.66 -16.91
N SER A 178 21.39 -15.49 -17.00
CA SER A 178 22.36 -15.28 -18.10
C SER A 178 23.56 -14.36 -17.85
N THR A 179 23.70 -13.68 -16.71
CA THR A 179 24.97 -13.01 -16.36
C THR A 179 25.10 -12.84 -14.84
N ALA A 180 26.05 -13.55 -14.21
CA ALA A 180 26.40 -13.34 -12.81
C ALA A 180 27.22 -12.03 -12.66
N ARG A 181 26.55 -10.89 -12.50
CA ARG A 181 27.20 -9.66 -12.00
C ARG A 181 27.03 -9.59 -10.48
N ARG A 182 28.15 -9.40 -9.76
CA ARG A 182 28.15 -9.11 -8.32
C ARG A 182 27.60 -7.70 -8.12
N HIS A 183 26.29 -7.56 -7.96
CA HIS A 183 25.73 -6.31 -7.49
C HIS A 183 26.04 -6.17 -6.00
N LYS A 184 26.61 -5.03 -5.60
CA LYS A 184 26.55 -4.57 -4.21
C LYS A 184 25.05 -4.54 -3.87
N ALA A 185 24.66 -5.02 -2.68
CA ALA A 185 23.29 -4.84 -2.15
C ALA A 185 23.05 -3.35 -1.80
N GLN A 186 23.28 -2.51 -2.79
CA GLN A 186 23.08 -1.08 -2.88
C GLN A 186 22.29 -0.76 -4.17
N SER A 187 21.76 -1.77 -4.85
CA SER A 187 20.58 -1.60 -5.68
C SER A 187 19.40 -1.50 -4.72
N ARG A 188 18.69 -0.37 -4.78
CA ARG A 188 17.35 -0.22 -4.21
C ARG A 188 16.61 -1.57 -4.23
N MET A 189 16.24 -2.11 -3.07
CA MET A 189 15.00 -2.89 -3.05
C MET A 189 13.90 -1.86 -3.29
N GLU A 190 13.73 -1.45 -4.55
CA GLU A 190 12.49 -0.86 -5.01
C GLU A 190 11.41 -1.84 -4.65
N ALA A 191 10.35 -1.32 -4.03
CA ALA A 191 9.26 -2.08 -3.46
C ALA A 191 8.95 -3.31 -4.31
N THR A 192 9.05 -4.50 -3.72
CA THR A 192 8.53 -5.69 -4.38
C THR A 192 7.03 -5.49 -4.46
N ALA A 193 6.56 -5.04 -5.62
CA ALA A 193 5.16 -5.04 -5.97
C ALA A 193 4.72 -6.51 -6.08
N LEU A 194 3.90 -7.00 -5.15
CA LEU A 194 3.04 -8.12 -5.50
C LEU A 194 1.92 -7.55 -6.36
N SER A 195 1.97 -7.84 -7.67
CA SER A 195 0.82 -7.68 -8.55
C SER A 195 -0.18 -8.78 -8.20
N LEU A 196 -1.32 -8.40 -7.65
CA LEU A 196 -2.46 -9.28 -7.46
C LEU A 196 -3.35 -9.11 -8.71
N ALA A 197 -3.48 -10.19 -9.49
CA ALA A 197 -4.41 -10.30 -10.62
C ALA A 197 -5.74 -10.90 -10.14
#